data_AF-E4Y3M9-F1
#
_entry.id   AF-E4Y3M9-F1
#
_cell.length_a   1.000
_cell.length_b   1.000
_cell.length_c   1.000
_cell.angle_alpha   90.00
_cell.angle_beta   90.00
_cell.angle_gamma   90.00
#
_symmetry.space_group_name_H-M   'P 1'
#
loop_
_entity.id
_entity.type
_entity.pdbx_description
1 polymer ?
#
loop_
_entity_poly.entity_id
_entity_poly.type
_entity_poly.pdbx_seq_one_letter_code
_entity_poly.pdbx_strand_id
1 'polypeptide(L)'
;MWKFAGLVALLGLQVSLSRKWRKEAAKNERNDNWSILENIWTEEDIKQIKNQMRTRGLFRTATNLDNHAINDHIGEKTALNQDGTCPHYLMLPNSRREYCALAGRFDVGVHHILSGGPQSKKMYREDLVGLIGSTFFQQYFSHIKDGPDSLSSVGAISKVFASEQYKKVSEKFCPSPKKNHQEMMALTVLLPGSELAVHYDNPYFMEFSRETTPVWLLVALRQSGVMNEREVPQIQGVAYM
;
A
#
# COMPACT_ATOMS: atom_id res chain seq x y z
N MET A 1 12.73 45.79 -6.94
CA MET A 1 13.41 44.64 -6.29
C MET A 1 12.72 44.06 -5.04
N TRP A 2 11.63 44.62 -4.52
CA TRP A 2 11.02 44.16 -3.24
C TRP A 2 9.95 43.05 -3.36
N LYS A 3 9.50 42.70 -4.57
CA LYS A 3 8.46 41.68 -4.77
C LYS A 3 8.95 40.23 -4.68
N PHE A 4 10.26 39.98 -4.81
CA PHE A 4 10.83 38.63 -4.75
C PHE A 4 11.04 38.12 -3.30
N ALA A 5 11.34 39.02 -2.35
CA ALA A 5 11.57 38.65 -0.96
C ALA A 5 10.28 38.14 -0.26
N GLY A 6 9.13 38.73 -0.59
CA GLY A 6 7.83 38.31 -0.03
C GLY A 6 7.40 36.91 -0.46
N LEU A 7 7.68 36.52 -1.72
CA LEU A 7 7.33 35.19 -2.24
C LEU A 7 8.19 34.08 -1.60
N VAL A 8 9.49 34.34 -1.39
CA VAL A 8 10.41 33.41 -0.73
C VAL A 8 10.06 33.24 0.75
N ALA A 9 9.64 34.31 1.43
CA ALA A 9 9.20 34.25 2.82
C ALA A 9 7.89 33.45 2.98
N LEU A 10 6.92 33.62 2.07
CA LEU A 10 5.66 32.86 2.06
C LEU A 10 5.87 31.37 1.77
N LEU A 11 6.72 31.02 0.81
CA LEU A 11 7.10 29.63 0.54
C LEU A 11 7.89 29.02 1.71
N GLY A 12 8.81 29.78 2.31
CA GLY A 12 9.55 29.35 3.51
C GLY A 12 8.63 29.09 4.71
N LEU A 13 7.62 29.94 4.93
CA LEU A 13 6.61 29.76 5.97
C LEU A 13 5.71 28.55 5.70
N GLN A 14 5.21 28.37 4.47
CA GLN A 14 4.42 27.17 4.11
C GLN A 14 5.22 25.88 4.27
N VAL A 15 6.50 25.87 3.86
CA VAL A 15 7.37 24.69 4.02
C VAL A 15 7.65 24.43 5.50
N SER A 16 7.92 25.46 6.30
CA SER A 16 8.13 25.36 7.75
C SER A 16 6.89 24.87 8.50
N LEU A 17 5.72 25.44 8.21
CA LEU A 17 4.43 25.03 8.78
C LEU A 17 4.09 23.59 8.37
N SER A 18 4.34 23.21 7.11
CA SER A 18 4.16 21.83 6.66
C SER A 18 5.12 20.85 7.32
N ARG A 19 6.35 21.27 7.69
CA ARG A 19 7.32 20.43 8.40
C ARG A 19 6.95 20.26 9.86
N LYS A 20 6.49 21.32 10.52
CA LYS A 20 6.03 21.26 11.91
C LYS A 20 4.77 20.42 12.03
N TRP A 21 3.79 20.66 11.16
CA TRP A 21 2.58 19.85 11.05
C TRP A 21 2.90 18.38 10.73
N ARG A 22 3.79 18.11 9.76
CA ARG A 22 4.23 16.72 9.49
C ARG A 22 4.92 16.05 10.67
N LYS A 23 5.71 16.79 11.46
CA LYS A 23 6.36 16.25 12.67
C LYS A 23 5.36 16.02 13.81
N GLU A 24 4.42 16.92 14.01
CA GLU A 24 3.37 16.79 15.02
C GLU A 24 2.37 15.70 14.64
N ALA A 25 1.93 15.65 13.38
CA ALA A 25 1.13 14.56 12.82
C ALA A 25 1.88 13.22 12.97
N ALA A 26 3.12 13.11 12.52
CA ALA A 26 3.90 11.87 12.68
C ALA A 26 4.16 11.49 14.15
N LYS A 27 4.21 12.45 15.08
CA LYS A 27 4.39 12.18 16.51
C LYS A 27 3.08 11.80 17.20
N ASN A 28 1.95 12.34 16.75
CA ASN A 28 0.61 12.03 17.27
C ASN A 28 -0.01 10.80 16.59
N GLU A 29 0.40 10.48 15.36
CA GLU A 29 -0.03 9.30 14.58
C GLU A 29 0.92 8.11 14.69
N ARG A 30 2.11 8.28 15.30
CA ARG A 30 2.91 7.14 15.77
C ARG A 30 2.15 6.46 16.90
N ASN A 31 1.21 5.64 16.50
CA ASN A 31 0.59 4.66 17.34
C ASN A 31 1.65 3.56 17.49
N ASP A 32 2.61 3.78 18.40
CA ASP A 32 3.67 2.82 18.76
C ASP A 32 3.11 1.52 19.39
N ASN A 33 1.79 1.34 19.32
CA ASN A 33 1.10 0.12 19.65
C ASN A 33 1.39 -0.90 18.53
N TRP A 34 2.23 -1.87 18.84
CA TRP A 34 2.41 -3.10 18.09
C TRP A 34 2.28 -4.29 19.04
N SER A 35 2.15 -5.48 18.48
CA SER A 35 2.16 -6.73 19.25
C SER A 35 2.78 -7.82 18.41
N ILE A 36 3.59 -8.67 19.04
CA ILE A 36 4.16 -9.86 18.41
C ILE A 36 3.30 -11.06 18.76
N LEU A 37 2.94 -11.83 17.75
CA LEU A 37 2.31 -13.12 17.89
C LEU A 37 3.35 -14.19 17.53
N GLU A 38 3.74 -14.98 18.51
CA GLU A 38 4.66 -16.10 18.29
C GLU A 38 3.88 -17.38 17.97
N ASN A 39 4.47 -18.23 17.13
CA ASN A 39 3.97 -19.58 16.82
C ASN A 39 2.53 -19.60 16.28
N ILE A 40 2.17 -18.62 15.44
CA ILE A 40 0.81 -18.54 14.86
C ILE A 40 0.50 -19.69 13.90
N TRP A 41 1.54 -20.33 13.38
CA TRP A 41 1.47 -21.47 12.48
C TRP A 41 2.26 -22.64 13.01
N THR A 42 1.72 -23.84 12.84
CA THR A 42 2.48 -25.07 13.01
C THR A 42 3.31 -25.37 11.75
N GLU A 43 4.32 -26.24 11.86
CA GLU A 43 5.09 -26.72 10.69
C GLU A 43 4.20 -27.33 9.60
N GLU A 44 3.12 -28.01 9.99
CA GLU A 44 2.15 -28.58 9.05
C GLU A 44 1.33 -27.47 8.36
N ASP A 45 0.95 -26.41 9.07
CA ASP A 45 0.28 -25.25 8.48
C ASP A 45 1.19 -24.55 7.45
N ILE A 46 2.47 -24.35 7.79
CA ILE A 46 3.49 -23.78 6.88
C ILE A 46 3.64 -24.66 5.64
N LYS A 47 3.71 -25.99 5.81
CA LYS A 47 3.82 -26.95 4.70
C LYS A 47 2.59 -26.90 3.79
N GLN A 48 1.38 -26.79 4.36
CA GLN A 48 0.15 -26.64 3.58
C GLN A 48 0.14 -25.35 2.78
N ILE A 49 0.50 -24.22 3.40
CA ILE A 49 0.58 -22.92 2.71
C ILE A 49 1.61 -22.99 1.57
N LYS A 50 2.81 -23.52 1.82
CA LYS A 50 3.85 -23.70 0.80
C LYS A 50 3.40 -24.62 -0.34
N ASN A 51 2.69 -25.72 -0.04
CA ASN A 51 2.18 -26.62 -1.07
C ASN A 51 1.10 -25.96 -1.93
N GLN A 52 0.14 -25.27 -1.31
CA GLN A 52 -0.88 -24.51 -2.04
C GLN A 52 -0.26 -23.46 -2.96
N MET A 53 0.81 -22.80 -2.50
CA MET A 53 1.51 -21.82 -3.33
C MET A 53 2.20 -22.43 -4.55
N ARG A 54 2.78 -23.63 -4.40
CA ARG A 54 3.37 -24.37 -5.53
C ARG A 54 2.30 -24.84 -6.52
N THR A 55 1.17 -25.35 -6.04
CA THR A 55 0.10 -25.87 -6.90
C THR A 55 -0.58 -24.76 -7.68
N ARG A 56 -0.73 -23.58 -7.09
CA ARG A 56 -1.47 -22.49 -7.71
C ARG A 56 -0.79 -21.93 -8.96
N GLY A 57 0.54 -21.85 -8.97
CA GLY A 57 1.36 -21.50 -10.14
C GLY A 57 1.16 -20.09 -10.73
N LEU A 58 0.17 -19.33 -10.28
CA LEU A 58 -0.14 -17.98 -10.73
C LEU A 58 0.00 -16.99 -9.59
N PHE A 59 0.91 -16.03 -9.74
CA PHE A 59 1.06 -14.90 -8.83
C PHE A 59 0.85 -13.61 -9.60
N ARG A 60 -0.01 -12.74 -9.08
CA ARG A 60 -0.24 -11.42 -9.67
C ARG A 60 0.82 -10.47 -9.15
N THR A 61 1.29 -9.56 -10.01
CA THR A 61 2.13 -8.47 -9.53
C THR A 61 1.28 -7.46 -8.76
N ALA A 62 1.84 -6.82 -7.74
CA ALA A 62 1.13 -5.77 -6.99
C ALA A 62 0.62 -4.64 -7.91
N THR A 63 1.37 -4.27 -8.95
CA THR A 63 0.93 -3.30 -9.95
C THR A 63 -0.31 -3.72 -10.75
N ASN A 64 -0.55 -5.01 -10.95
CA ASN A 64 -1.79 -5.49 -11.57
C ASN A 64 -3.01 -5.25 -10.68
N LEU A 65 -2.82 -4.90 -9.41
CA LEU A 65 -3.88 -4.57 -8.49
C LEU A 65 -3.94 -3.07 -8.23
N ASP A 66 -2.79 -2.45 -8.01
CA ASP A 66 -2.71 -1.04 -7.62
C ASP A 66 -2.93 -0.06 -8.78
N ASN A 67 -2.74 -0.50 -10.04
CA ASN A 67 -2.94 0.31 -11.24
C ASN A 67 -4.20 -0.07 -12.04
N HIS A 68 -5.13 -0.82 -11.45
CA HIS A 68 -6.32 -1.36 -12.13
C HIS A 68 -7.64 -0.91 -11.47
N ALA A 69 -7.60 0.22 -10.77
CA ALA A 69 -8.81 0.87 -10.29
C ALA A 69 -9.76 1.20 -11.46
N ILE A 70 -11.07 1.11 -11.22
CA ILE A 70 -12.10 1.51 -12.20
C ILE A 70 -11.83 2.94 -12.71
N ASN A 71 -11.49 3.84 -11.78
CA ASN A 71 -10.94 5.14 -12.10
C ASN A 71 -9.47 5.14 -11.69
N ASP A 72 -8.57 5.10 -12.66
CA ASP A 72 -7.11 5.08 -12.46
C ASP A 72 -6.49 6.48 -12.52
N HIS A 73 -7.29 7.53 -12.72
CA HIS A 73 -6.89 8.94 -12.70
C HIS A 73 -8.04 9.85 -12.21
N ILE A 74 -7.72 11.08 -11.81
CA ILE A 74 -8.69 12.15 -11.48
C ILE A 74 -8.56 13.40 -12.37
N GLY A 75 -7.78 13.30 -13.44
CA GLY A 75 -7.63 14.37 -14.45
C GLY A 75 -6.18 14.71 -14.76
N GLU A 76 -5.23 14.12 -14.05
CA GLU A 76 -3.79 14.25 -14.22
C GLU A 76 -3.22 13.46 -15.41
N LYS A 77 -4.07 12.69 -16.12
CA LYS A 77 -3.61 11.85 -17.23
C LYS A 77 -2.99 12.67 -18.36
N THR A 78 -1.98 12.10 -19.00
CA THR A 78 -1.30 12.70 -20.16
C THR A 78 -1.21 11.70 -21.30
N ALA A 79 -1.07 12.21 -22.53
CA ALA A 79 -0.79 11.36 -23.68
C ALA A 79 0.53 10.59 -23.51
N LEU A 80 0.59 9.40 -24.10
CA LEU A 80 1.83 8.65 -24.27
C LEU A 80 2.74 9.37 -25.27
N ASN A 81 4.05 9.22 -25.07
CA ASN A 81 5.04 9.60 -26.07
C ASN A 81 4.92 8.67 -27.31
N GLN A 82 5.53 9.07 -28.43
CA GLN A 82 5.51 8.29 -29.67
C GLN A 82 6.14 6.89 -29.52
N ASP A 83 7.05 6.72 -28.56
CA ASP A 83 7.70 5.45 -28.22
C ASP A 83 6.90 4.60 -27.21
N GLY A 84 5.70 5.06 -26.81
CA GLY A 84 4.87 4.39 -25.80
C GLY A 84 5.31 4.62 -24.36
N THR A 85 6.28 5.50 -24.11
CA THR A 85 6.70 5.87 -22.75
C THR A 85 5.85 7.02 -22.18
N CYS A 86 5.98 7.24 -20.87
CA CYS A 86 5.34 8.37 -20.22
C CYS A 86 6.23 9.61 -20.18
N PRO A 87 5.65 10.81 -20.35
CA PRO A 87 6.41 12.07 -20.36
C PRO A 87 7.08 12.34 -19.01
N HIS A 88 6.46 11.89 -17.90
CA HIS A 88 6.99 12.02 -16.55
C HIS A 88 7.29 10.64 -15.94
N TYR A 89 8.42 10.53 -15.24
CA TYR A 89 8.91 9.28 -14.65
C TYR A 89 8.15 8.81 -13.40
N LEU A 90 7.23 9.62 -12.90
CA LEU A 90 6.28 9.23 -11.86
C LEU A 90 4.95 8.75 -12.42
N MET A 91 4.84 8.70 -13.74
CA MET A 91 3.66 8.22 -14.44
C MET A 91 3.97 6.88 -15.09
N LEU A 92 2.97 6.01 -15.14
CA LEU A 92 3.01 4.73 -15.81
C LEU A 92 1.91 4.68 -16.86
N PRO A 93 2.11 3.95 -17.96
CA PRO A 93 1.03 3.65 -18.89
C PRO A 93 -0.10 2.95 -18.14
N ASN A 94 -1.34 3.32 -18.45
CA ASN A 94 -2.48 2.58 -17.91
C ASN A 94 -2.51 1.14 -18.44
N SER A 95 -3.38 0.31 -17.86
CA SER A 95 -3.48 -1.13 -18.22
C SER A 95 -3.72 -1.38 -19.72
N ARG A 96 -4.38 -0.43 -20.41
CA ARG A 96 -4.66 -0.47 -21.85
C ARG A 96 -3.60 0.19 -22.73
N ARG A 97 -2.59 0.83 -22.14
CA ARG A 97 -1.56 1.62 -22.83
C ARG A 97 -2.14 2.68 -23.78
N GLU A 98 -3.15 3.39 -23.31
CA GLU A 98 -3.81 4.49 -24.03
C GLU A 98 -3.31 5.87 -23.57
N TYR A 99 -2.96 5.98 -22.29
CA TYR A 99 -2.45 7.21 -21.68
C TYR A 99 -1.56 6.88 -20.49
N CYS A 100 -0.93 7.91 -19.95
CA CYS A 100 -0.15 7.87 -18.72
C CYS A 100 -0.97 8.43 -17.56
N ALA A 101 -0.91 7.78 -16.42
CA ALA A 101 -1.45 8.25 -15.15
C ALA A 101 -0.39 8.15 -14.05
N LEU A 102 -0.60 8.79 -12.90
CA LEU A 102 0.32 8.65 -11.77
C LEU A 102 0.38 7.19 -11.31
N ALA A 103 1.58 6.72 -10.99
CA ALA A 103 1.77 5.36 -10.51
C ALA A 103 1.01 5.11 -9.19
N GLY A 104 0.47 3.89 -9.00
CA GLY A 104 -0.20 3.51 -7.74
C GLY A 104 0.71 3.65 -6.50
N ARG A 105 2.02 3.52 -6.67
CA ARG A 105 3.06 3.75 -5.63
C ARG A 105 3.80 5.09 -5.81
N PHE A 106 3.05 6.13 -6.18
CA PHE A 106 3.58 7.48 -6.30
C PHE A 106 4.20 7.99 -4.98
N ASP A 107 3.63 7.60 -3.85
CA ASP A 107 4.13 7.90 -2.50
C ASP A 107 5.57 7.41 -2.30
N VAL A 108 5.89 6.20 -2.74
CA VAL A 108 7.24 5.62 -2.71
C VAL A 108 8.19 6.45 -3.57
N GLY A 109 7.75 6.81 -4.77
CA GLY A 109 8.51 7.65 -5.69
C GLY A 109 8.90 8.99 -5.05
N VAL A 110 7.90 9.67 -4.48
CA VAL A 110 8.08 10.94 -3.78
C VAL A 110 8.96 10.80 -2.55
N HIS A 111 8.83 9.72 -1.78
CA HIS A 111 9.66 9.46 -0.61
C HIS A 111 11.15 9.41 -0.97
N HIS A 112 11.50 8.68 -2.04
CA HIS A 112 12.89 8.61 -2.52
C HIS A 112 13.39 9.93 -3.11
N ILE A 113 12.56 10.68 -3.83
CA ILE A 113 12.95 11.99 -4.39
C ILE A 113 13.23 13.00 -3.26
N LEU A 114 12.32 13.10 -2.29
CA LEU A 114 12.37 14.14 -1.26
C LEU A 114 13.38 13.83 -0.16
N SER A 115 13.50 12.57 0.25
CA SER A 115 14.29 12.18 1.41
C SER A 115 15.45 11.23 1.11
N GLY A 116 15.51 10.63 -0.09
CA GLY A 116 16.42 9.53 -0.38
C GLY A 116 15.96 8.19 0.20
N GLY A 117 14.69 8.08 0.57
CA GLY A 117 14.15 6.83 1.10
C GLY A 117 14.67 6.47 2.50
N PRO A 118 14.53 5.21 2.93
CA PRO A 118 14.92 4.77 4.26
C PRO A 118 16.41 4.94 4.56
N GLN A 119 17.25 4.80 3.52
CA GLN A 119 18.70 4.93 3.64
C GLN A 119 19.20 6.36 3.37
N SER A 120 18.31 7.33 3.15
CA SER A 120 18.66 8.71 2.76
C SER A 120 19.55 8.79 1.51
N LYS A 121 19.45 7.81 0.61
CA LYS A 121 20.15 7.75 -0.67
C LYS A 121 19.17 7.94 -1.81
N LYS A 122 19.32 9.04 -2.54
CA LYS A 122 18.52 9.29 -3.74
C LYS A 122 18.79 8.21 -4.78
N MET A 123 17.74 7.77 -5.45
CA MET A 123 17.81 6.79 -6.54
C MET A 123 17.93 7.50 -7.88
N TYR A 124 18.49 6.80 -8.87
CA TYR A 124 18.39 7.23 -10.26
C TYR A 124 16.95 7.15 -10.74
N ARG A 125 16.64 7.95 -11.77
CA ARG A 125 15.28 8.06 -12.31
C ARG A 125 14.79 6.70 -12.83
N GLU A 126 15.66 5.96 -13.47
CA GLU A 126 15.39 4.67 -14.10
C GLU A 126 15.02 3.63 -13.04
N ASP A 127 15.79 3.60 -11.94
CA ASP A 127 15.51 2.73 -10.80
C ASP A 127 14.18 3.12 -10.12
N LEU A 128 13.86 4.41 -10.08
CA LEU A 128 12.61 4.90 -9.50
C LEU A 128 11.39 4.44 -10.29
N VAL A 129 11.44 4.49 -11.63
CA VAL A 129 10.37 3.97 -12.50
C VAL A 129 10.17 2.48 -12.23
N GLY A 130 11.27 1.74 -12.11
CA GLY A 130 11.26 0.34 -11.70
C GLY A 130 10.58 0.15 -10.34
N LEU A 131 10.88 0.99 -9.35
CA LEU A 131 10.36 0.90 -7.97
C LEU A 131 8.88 1.26 -7.85
N ILE A 132 8.44 2.37 -8.43
CA ILE A 132 7.02 2.79 -8.36
C ILE A 132 6.12 1.89 -9.21
N GLY A 133 6.72 1.23 -10.20
CA GLY A 133 6.12 0.14 -10.96
C GLY A 133 6.49 -1.24 -10.44
N SER A 134 7.20 -1.35 -9.30
CA SER A 134 7.76 -2.63 -8.87
C SER A 134 6.69 -3.61 -8.45
N THR A 135 6.98 -4.83 -8.83
CA THR A 135 6.08 -5.96 -8.95
C THR A 135 6.52 -7.04 -7.98
N PHE A 136 6.17 -6.89 -6.70
CA PHE A 136 6.18 -8.09 -5.85
C PHE A 136 5.01 -8.98 -6.24
N PHE A 137 5.26 -10.28 -6.20
CA PHE A 137 4.28 -11.30 -6.54
C PHE A 137 3.40 -11.54 -5.33
N GLN A 138 2.10 -11.41 -5.51
CA GLN A 138 1.16 -11.51 -4.41
C GLN A 138 -0.06 -12.33 -4.79
N GLN A 139 -0.45 -13.19 -3.87
CA GLN A 139 -1.71 -13.91 -3.92
C GLN A 139 -2.59 -13.41 -2.77
N TYR A 140 -3.84 -13.08 -3.08
CA TYR A 140 -4.79 -12.54 -2.11
C TYR A 140 -5.85 -13.59 -1.75
N PHE A 141 -6.21 -13.60 -0.48
CA PHE A 141 -7.31 -14.36 0.07
C PHE A 141 -8.20 -13.41 0.86
N SER A 142 -9.52 -13.50 0.68
CA SER A 142 -10.47 -12.65 1.42
C SER A 142 -11.76 -13.39 1.71
N HIS A 143 -12.42 -13.01 2.82
CA HIS A 143 -13.73 -13.54 3.21
C HIS A 143 -14.85 -13.21 2.21
N ILE A 144 -14.70 -12.16 1.39
CA ILE A 144 -15.66 -11.79 0.32
C ILE A 144 -15.39 -12.47 -1.02
N LYS A 145 -14.32 -13.28 -1.13
CA LYS A 145 -13.97 -13.98 -2.38
C LYS A 145 -14.45 -15.43 -2.28
N ASP A 146 -14.98 -15.93 -3.39
CA ASP A 146 -15.37 -17.33 -3.53
C ASP A 146 -14.29 -18.18 -4.22
N GLY A 147 -14.43 -19.50 -4.10
CA GLY A 147 -13.58 -20.47 -4.78
C GLY A 147 -12.11 -20.41 -4.31
N PRO A 148 -11.13 -20.47 -5.23
CA PRO A 148 -9.73 -20.58 -4.84
C PRO A 148 -9.17 -19.32 -4.17
N ASP A 149 -9.81 -18.16 -4.30
CA ASP A 149 -9.39 -16.91 -3.63
C ASP A 149 -10.05 -16.72 -2.24
N SER A 150 -10.88 -17.67 -1.80
CA SER A 150 -11.52 -17.61 -0.48
C SER A 150 -10.50 -17.88 0.64
N LEU A 151 -10.66 -17.26 1.81
CA LEU A 151 -9.85 -17.58 3.00
C LEU A 151 -9.94 -19.06 3.41
N SER A 152 -11.08 -19.70 3.15
CA SER A 152 -11.31 -21.11 3.45
C SER A 152 -10.58 -22.07 2.50
N SER A 153 -10.07 -21.56 1.36
CA SER A 153 -9.34 -22.38 0.38
C SER A 153 -8.01 -22.92 0.91
N VAL A 154 -7.45 -22.28 1.94
CA VAL A 154 -6.24 -22.74 2.63
C VAL A 154 -6.57 -22.87 4.11
N GLY A 155 -6.79 -24.11 4.58
CA GLY A 155 -7.23 -24.36 5.96
C GLY A 155 -6.33 -23.72 7.02
N ALA A 156 -5.01 -23.70 6.79
CA ALA A 156 -4.03 -23.04 7.64
C ALA A 156 -4.26 -21.51 7.79
N ILE A 157 -4.71 -20.82 6.74
CA ILE A 157 -4.99 -19.37 6.77
C ILE A 157 -6.20 -19.09 7.67
N SER A 158 -7.29 -19.84 7.46
CA SER A 158 -8.52 -19.70 8.25
C SER A 158 -8.29 -19.95 9.75
N LYS A 159 -7.36 -20.85 10.11
CA LYS A 159 -7.02 -21.13 11.52
C LYS A 159 -6.46 -19.90 12.24
N VAL A 160 -5.65 -19.07 11.58
CA VAL A 160 -5.05 -17.87 12.20
C VAL A 160 -6.14 -16.92 12.65
N PHE A 161 -7.06 -16.58 11.75
CA PHE A 161 -8.16 -15.66 12.03
C PHE A 161 -9.14 -16.23 13.05
N ALA A 162 -9.31 -17.56 13.08
CA ALA A 162 -10.11 -18.23 14.10
C ALA A 162 -9.43 -18.27 15.49
N SER A 163 -8.11 -18.09 15.58
CA SER A 163 -7.36 -18.28 16.82
C SER A 163 -7.69 -17.23 17.89
N GLU A 164 -7.84 -17.68 19.14
CA GLU A 164 -8.09 -16.80 20.30
C GLU A 164 -6.94 -15.82 20.53
N GLN A 165 -5.71 -16.24 20.25
CA GLN A 165 -4.53 -15.40 20.38
C GLN A 165 -4.59 -14.22 19.40
N TYR A 166 -4.94 -14.47 18.13
CA TYR A 166 -5.09 -13.42 17.12
C TYR A 166 -6.24 -12.46 17.47
N LYS A 167 -7.41 -12.99 17.84
CA LYS A 167 -8.58 -12.18 18.22
C LYS A 167 -8.25 -11.27 19.41
N LYS A 168 -7.72 -11.83 20.49
CA LYS A 168 -7.33 -11.08 21.69
C LYS A 168 -6.33 -9.97 21.40
N VAL A 169 -5.40 -10.17 20.48
CA VAL A 169 -4.43 -9.13 20.10
C VAL A 169 -5.07 -8.09 19.19
N SER A 170 -5.82 -8.50 18.17
CA SER A 170 -6.47 -7.57 17.23
C SER A 170 -7.50 -6.67 17.92
N GLU A 171 -8.26 -7.18 18.89
CA GLU A 171 -9.21 -6.40 19.69
C GLU A 171 -8.57 -5.27 20.50
N LYS A 172 -7.26 -5.34 20.80
CA LYS A 172 -6.55 -4.22 21.45
C LYS A 172 -6.42 -3.00 20.55
N PHE A 173 -6.33 -3.22 19.24
CA PHE A 173 -6.12 -2.17 18.25
C PHE A 173 -7.42 -1.72 17.59
N CYS A 174 -8.35 -2.65 17.39
CA CYS A 174 -9.70 -2.39 16.90
C CYS A 174 -10.71 -3.03 17.86
N PRO A 175 -11.00 -2.38 19.00
CA PRO A 175 -11.96 -2.88 19.97
C PRO A 175 -13.36 -2.93 19.35
N SER A 176 -14.01 -4.09 19.46
CA SER A 176 -15.31 -4.34 18.84
C SER A 176 -16.41 -3.48 19.48
N PRO A 177 -17.33 -2.95 18.65
CA PRO A 177 -18.63 -3.62 18.56
C PRO A 177 -19.06 -3.96 17.12
N LYS A 178 -18.16 -3.89 16.14
CA LYS A 178 -18.52 -3.99 14.71
C LYS A 178 -18.29 -5.39 14.16
N LYS A 179 -19.38 -6.16 14.12
CA LYS A 179 -19.53 -7.59 13.77
C LYS A 179 -18.91 -8.13 12.47
N ASN A 180 -18.20 -7.36 11.66
CA ASN A 180 -17.70 -7.81 10.36
C ASN A 180 -16.20 -7.53 10.24
N HIS A 181 -15.37 -8.32 10.92
CA HIS A 181 -13.94 -8.33 10.62
C HIS A 181 -13.78 -8.75 9.15
N GLN A 182 -13.32 -7.82 8.33
CA GLN A 182 -13.05 -8.10 6.93
C GLN A 182 -11.63 -8.65 6.81
N GLU A 183 -11.52 -9.94 7.07
CA GLU A 183 -10.23 -10.62 7.05
C GLU A 183 -9.73 -10.72 5.61
N MET A 184 -8.46 -10.37 5.47
CA MET A 184 -7.71 -10.48 4.23
C MET A 184 -6.33 -10.99 4.57
N MET A 185 -5.85 -11.92 3.75
CA MET A 185 -4.47 -12.37 3.81
C MET A 185 -3.86 -12.24 2.44
N ALA A 186 -2.62 -11.77 2.40
CA ALA A 186 -1.87 -11.74 1.17
C ALA A 186 -0.54 -12.44 1.35
N LEU A 187 -0.27 -13.42 0.49
CA LEU A 187 1.00 -14.12 0.43
C LEU A 187 1.88 -13.42 -0.58
N THR A 188 2.93 -12.76 -0.08
CA THR A 188 3.93 -12.08 -0.91
C THR A 188 5.12 -12.99 -1.13
N VAL A 189 5.45 -13.22 -2.39
CA VAL A 189 6.65 -13.97 -2.80
C VAL A 189 7.72 -12.97 -3.23
N LEU A 190 8.83 -13.00 -2.53
CA LEU A 190 10.04 -12.25 -2.87
C LEU A 190 11.03 -13.20 -3.55
N LEU A 191 11.53 -12.81 -4.72
CA LEU A 191 12.64 -13.53 -5.35
C LEU A 191 13.93 -13.24 -4.58
N PRO A 192 14.95 -14.13 -4.63
CA PRO A 192 16.25 -13.84 -4.04
C PRO A 192 16.79 -12.47 -4.47
N GLY A 193 17.16 -11.63 -3.50
CA GLY A 193 17.63 -10.26 -3.73
C GLY A 193 16.53 -9.21 -3.97
N SER A 194 15.25 -9.59 -3.91
CA SER A 194 14.13 -8.65 -3.93
C SER A 194 13.77 -8.18 -2.52
N GLU A 195 13.40 -6.91 -2.40
CA GLU A 195 12.90 -6.33 -1.15
C GLU A 195 11.50 -5.74 -1.37
N LEU A 196 10.66 -5.77 -0.34
CA LEU A 196 9.41 -5.03 -0.36
C LEU A 196 9.72 -3.55 -0.18
N ALA A 197 9.37 -2.72 -1.16
CA ALA A 197 9.57 -1.29 -1.08
C ALA A 197 8.86 -0.72 0.16
N VAL A 198 9.49 0.24 0.85
CA VAL A 198 8.81 1.00 1.91
C VAL A 198 7.71 1.82 1.28
N HIS A 199 6.47 1.57 1.70
CA HIS A 199 5.28 2.21 1.15
C HIS A 199 4.26 2.48 2.25
N TYR A 200 3.31 3.37 1.95
CA TYR A 200 2.09 3.44 2.74
C TYR A 200 1.21 2.25 2.42
N ASP A 201 0.79 1.53 3.46
CA ASP A 201 -0.26 0.55 3.33
C ASP A 201 -1.57 1.19 2.86
N ASN A 202 -2.29 0.50 1.99
CA ASN A 202 -3.46 1.04 1.31
C ASN A 202 -4.56 1.38 2.33
N PRO A 203 -4.97 2.65 2.44
CA PRO A 203 -6.11 3.02 3.29
C PRO A 203 -7.41 2.53 2.66
N TYR A 204 -8.37 2.14 3.51
CA TYR A 204 -9.72 1.78 3.10
C TYR A 204 -10.70 2.84 3.58
N PHE A 205 -11.62 3.24 2.71
CA PHE A 205 -12.73 4.12 3.04
C PHE A 205 -14.04 3.40 2.75
N MET A 206 -15.13 3.80 3.39
CA MET A 206 -16.44 3.16 3.19
C MET A 206 -16.86 3.14 1.71
N GLU A 207 -16.52 4.16 0.94
CA GLU A 207 -16.91 4.32 -0.46
C GLU A 207 -15.75 4.09 -1.47
N PHE A 208 -14.50 4.08 -0.99
CA PHE A 208 -13.32 4.01 -1.84
C PHE A 208 -12.40 2.86 -1.46
N SER A 209 -11.94 2.14 -2.48
CA SER A 209 -10.95 1.09 -2.35
C SER A 209 -9.98 1.15 -3.52
N ARG A 210 -8.90 0.36 -3.44
CA ARG A 210 -7.94 0.19 -4.55
C ARG A 210 -8.58 -0.33 -5.84
N GLU A 211 -9.78 -0.89 -5.77
CA GLU A 211 -10.52 -1.37 -6.95
C GLU A 211 -11.27 -0.23 -7.66
N THR A 212 -11.61 0.85 -6.95
CA THR A 212 -12.42 1.95 -7.50
C THR A 212 -11.64 3.24 -7.72
N THR A 213 -10.54 3.42 -6.98
CA THR A 213 -9.82 4.69 -6.84
C THR A 213 -8.31 4.48 -6.93
N PRO A 214 -7.54 5.42 -7.50
CA PRO A 214 -6.09 5.27 -7.58
C PRO A 214 -5.47 5.20 -6.18
N VAL A 215 -4.54 4.27 -5.98
CA VAL A 215 -3.95 4.05 -4.64
C VAL A 215 -3.25 5.29 -4.09
N TRP A 216 -2.55 6.03 -4.95
CA TRP A 216 -1.89 7.28 -4.55
C TRP A 216 -2.89 8.30 -3.98
N LEU A 217 -4.14 8.30 -4.46
CA LEU A 217 -5.18 9.19 -3.99
C LEU A 217 -5.73 8.72 -2.64
N LEU A 218 -5.88 7.41 -2.43
CA LEU A 218 -6.26 6.87 -1.12
C LEU A 218 -5.25 7.28 -0.04
N VAL A 219 -3.95 7.18 -0.35
CA VAL A 219 -2.86 7.64 0.54
C VAL A 219 -2.95 9.15 0.77
N ALA A 220 -3.17 9.95 -0.27
CA ALA A 220 -3.31 11.40 -0.14
C ALA A 220 -4.52 11.79 0.73
N LEU A 221 -5.67 11.12 0.58
CA LEU A 221 -6.86 11.34 1.40
C LEU A 221 -6.59 11.04 2.86
N ARG A 222 -5.96 9.89 3.15
CA ARG A 222 -5.56 9.52 4.51
C ARG A 222 -4.61 10.54 5.13
N GLN A 223 -3.55 10.89 4.40
CA GLN A 223 -2.56 11.86 4.87
C GLN A 223 -3.15 13.26 5.08
N SER A 224 -4.15 13.65 4.30
CA SER A 224 -4.78 14.97 4.43
C SER A 224 -5.73 15.10 5.63
N GLY A 225 -6.24 13.98 6.14
CA GLY A 225 -7.26 13.94 7.18
C GLY A 225 -8.67 14.36 6.72
N VAL A 226 -8.86 14.65 5.44
CA VAL A 226 -10.13 15.20 4.89
C VAL A 226 -11.30 14.22 4.99
N MET A 227 -11.03 12.91 5.10
CA MET A 227 -12.05 11.85 5.14
C MET A 227 -11.87 10.88 6.32
N ASN A 228 -11.30 11.36 7.44
CA ASN A 228 -11.01 10.51 8.60
C ASN A 228 -12.26 9.82 9.17
N GLU A 229 -13.43 10.47 9.10
CA GLU A 229 -14.71 9.91 9.53
C GLU A 229 -15.25 8.81 8.61
N ARG A 230 -14.72 8.71 7.39
CA ARG A 230 -15.08 7.70 6.38
C ARG A 230 -14.08 6.57 6.29
N GLU A 231 -12.92 6.71 6.92
CA GLU A 231 -11.88 5.68 6.92
C GLU A 231 -12.33 4.46 7.72
N VAL A 232 -12.05 3.28 7.18
CA VAL A 232 -12.24 2.00 7.86
C VAL A 232 -10.96 1.71 8.66
N PRO A 233 -11.03 1.63 10.01
CA PRO A 233 -9.88 1.25 10.81
C PRO A 233 -9.39 -0.14 10.39
N GLN A 234 -8.08 -0.25 10.22
CA GLN A 234 -7.44 -1.50 9.83
C GLN A 234 -6.28 -1.85 10.76
N ILE A 235 -6.05 -3.15 10.93
CA ILE A 235 -4.87 -3.71 11.59
C ILE A 235 -4.15 -4.55 10.55
N GLN A 236 -2.84 -4.42 10.52
CA GLN A 236 -2.02 -5.18 9.60
C GLN A 236 -1.02 -6.01 10.39
N GLY A 237 -0.89 -7.27 9.98
CA GLY A 237 0.10 -8.19 10.49
C GLY A 237 1.03 -8.60 9.37
N VAL A 238 2.33 -8.63 9.66
CA VAL A 238 3.33 -9.21 8.79
C VAL A 238 3.90 -10.42 9.51
N ALA A 239 3.97 -11.54 8.79
CA ALA A 239 4.54 -12.76 9.32
C ALA A 239 5.49 -13.37 8.28
N TYR A 240 6.62 -13.87 8.76
CA TYR A 240 7.66 -14.52 7.97
C TYR A 240 7.57 -16.02 8.16
N MET A 241 7.82 -16.79 7.10
CA MET A 241 7.70 -18.25 7.05
C MET A 241 8.71 -18.90 6.10
#